data_AF-A0A949L5E9-F1
#
_entry.id   AF-A0A949L5E9-F1
#
_cell.length_a   1.000
_cell.length_b   1.000
_cell.length_c   1.000
_cell.angle_alpha   90.00
_cell.angle_beta   90.00
_cell.angle_gamma   90.00
#
_symmetry.space_group_name_H-M   'P 1'
#
loop_
_entity.id
_entity.type
_entity.pdbx_description
1 polymer ?
#
loop_
_entity_poly.entity_id
_entity_poly.type
_entity_poly.pdbx_seq_one_letter_code
_entity_poly.pdbx_strand_id
1 'polypeptide(L)'
;MGDILNGIATLVVGFFALYLGYTQNRISKDKLKQDLFEKRFVVFKAAQELLSQAWRQGDLQESDVFLFRAERTQGIFLFDKDITDYLDEIGNKALTVCQCNTELCALSSGEKREVLLGKKMAELKWLFDQHPVLADRFSRYLKISEK
;
A
#
# COMPACT_ATOMS: atom_id res chain seq x y z
N MET A 1 -6.53 -59.96 20.28
CA MET A 1 -7.05 -59.35 19.02
C MET A 1 -7.18 -57.83 19.15
N GLY A 2 -7.50 -57.28 20.34
CA GLY A 2 -7.59 -55.83 20.58
C GLY A 2 -6.25 -55.05 20.46
N ASP A 3 -5.12 -55.63 20.88
CA ASP A 3 -3.84 -54.92 20.87
C ASP A 3 -3.28 -54.65 19.46
N ILE A 4 -3.53 -55.57 18.53
CA ILE A 4 -3.12 -55.44 17.12
C ILE A 4 -3.93 -54.31 16.45
N LEU A 5 -5.22 -54.21 16.77
CA LEU A 5 -6.10 -53.17 16.24
C LEU A 5 -5.69 -51.77 16.74
N ASN A 6 -5.25 -51.67 18.00
CA ASN A 6 -4.81 -50.42 18.62
C ASN A 6 -3.42 -49.95 18.11
N GLY A 7 -2.52 -50.91 17.84
CA GLY A 7 -1.23 -50.62 17.20
C GLY A 7 -1.37 -50.10 15.77
N ILE A 8 -2.27 -50.72 14.98
CA ILE A 8 -2.58 -50.27 13.61
C ILE A 8 -3.23 -48.87 13.63
N ALA A 9 -4.17 -48.62 14.55
CA ALA A 9 -4.78 -47.30 14.70
C ALA A 9 -3.73 -46.21 15.00
N THR A 10 -2.76 -46.51 15.89
CA THR A 10 -1.68 -45.58 16.25
C THR A 10 -0.76 -45.29 15.06
N LEU A 11 -0.41 -46.31 14.27
CA LEU A 11 0.40 -46.15 13.05
C LEU A 11 -0.33 -45.33 11.97
N VAL A 12 -1.63 -45.56 11.80
CA VAL A 12 -2.47 -44.80 10.85
C VAL A 12 -2.54 -43.33 11.26
N VAL A 13 -2.81 -43.04 12.53
CA VAL A 13 -2.84 -41.65 13.05
C VAL A 13 -1.49 -40.97 12.90
N GLY A 14 -0.39 -41.66 13.20
CA GLY A 14 0.97 -41.14 13.01
C GLY A 14 1.28 -40.80 11.55
N PHE A 15 0.86 -41.65 10.61
CA PHE A 15 1.02 -41.40 9.18
C PHE A 15 0.19 -40.19 8.71
N PHE A 16 -1.05 -40.07 9.15
CA PHE A 16 -1.90 -38.91 8.85
C PHE A 16 -1.32 -37.61 9.43
N ALA A 17 -0.78 -37.63 10.65
CA ALA A 17 -0.14 -36.45 11.25
C ALA A 17 1.10 -35.99 10.46
N LEU A 18 1.93 -36.92 9.99
CA LEU A 18 3.09 -36.62 9.14
C LEU A 18 2.67 -36.03 7.79
N TYR A 19 1.63 -36.60 7.17
CA TYR A 19 1.08 -36.11 5.90
C TYR A 19 0.46 -34.70 6.03
N LEU A 20 -0.31 -34.47 7.10
CA LEU A 20 -0.91 -33.16 7.40
C LEU A 20 0.16 -32.11 7.69
N GLY A 21 1.21 -32.45 8.47
CA GLY A 21 2.32 -31.54 8.75
C GLY A 21 3.10 -31.15 7.49
N TYR A 22 3.35 -32.11 6.59
CA TYR A 22 3.97 -31.84 5.29
C TYR A 22 3.11 -30.90 4.43
N THR A 23 1.79 -31.13 4.40
CA THR A 23 0.84 -30.29 3.66
C THR A 23 0.74 -28.89 4.26
N GLN A 24 0.74 -28.78 5.59
CA GLN A 24 0.72 -27.50 6.32
C GLN A 24 1.93 -26.64 5.98
N ASN A 25 3.13 -27.23 5.80
CA ASN A 25 4.32 -26.47 5.44
C ASN A 25 4.22 -25.86 4.02
N ARG A 26 3.55 -26.54 3.08
CA ARG A 26 3.29 -25.98 1.74
C ARG A 26 2.23 -24.86 1.81
N ILE A 27 1.10 -25.11 2.49
CA ILE A 27 0.03 -24.13 2.68
C ILE A 27 0.53 -22.87 3.40
N SER A 28 1.37 -23.02 4.43
CA SER A 28 1.94 -21.89 5.18
C SER A 28 2.84 -21.02 4.32
N LYS A 29 3.60 -21.60 3.37
CA LYS A 29 4.42 -20.84 2.43
C LYS A 29 3.57 -20.05 1.43
N ASP A 30 2.48 -20.64 0.95
CA ASP A 30 1.57 -19.97 0.03
C ASP A 30 0.78 -18.86 0.75
N LYS A 31 0.36 -19.10 2.00
CA LYS A 31 -0.23 -18.07 2.88
C LYS A 31 0.73 -16.92 3.17
N LEU A 32 2.02 -17.20 3.41
CA LEU A 32 3.02 -16.15 3.63
C LEU A 32 3.18 -15.27 2.39
N LYS A 33 3.21 -15.86 1.19
CA LYS A 33 3.26 -15.10 -0.07
C LYS A 33 2.01 -14.24 -0.25
N GLN A 34 0.84 -14.80 0.07
CA GLN A 34 -0.42 -14.08 0.00
C GLN A 34 -0.47 -12.89 0.98
N ASP A 35 -0.07 -13.09 2.24
CA ASP A 35 -0.03 -12.03 3.26
C ASP A 35 0.95 -10.90 2.87
N LEU A 36 2.11 -11.25 2.31
CA LEU A 36 3.06 -10.26 1.78
C LEU A 36 2.47 -9.48 0.59
N PHE A 37 1.75 -10.15 -0.31
CA PHE A 37 1.08 -9.49 -1.44
C PHE A 37 -0.03 -8.56 -0.94
N GLU A 38 -0.88 -9.01 -0.03
CA GLU A 38 -1.96 -8.21 0.55
C GLU A 38 -1.41 -6.94 1.22
N LYS A 39 -0.35 -7.06 2.03
CA LYS A 39 0.32 -5.90 2.66
C LYS A 39 0.91 -4.92 1.64
N ARG A 40 1.51 -5.41 0.56
CA ARG A 40 2.02 -4.55 -0.53
C ARG A 40 0.89 -3.88 -1.29
N PHE A 41 -0.21 -4.61 -1.52
CA PHE A 41 -1.38 -4.13 -2.23
C PHE A 41 -2.11 -3.03 -1.45
N VAL A 42 -2.18 -3.12 -0.12
CA VAL A 42 -2.72 -2.06 0.74
C VAL A 42 -1.98 -0.74 0.52
N VAL A 43 -0.64 -0.75 0.49
CA VAL A 43 0.15 0.47 0.26
C VAL A 43 -0.05 1.02 -1.15
N PHE A 44 -0.11 0.15 -2.17
CA PHE A 44 -0.43 0.56 -3.53
C PHE A 44 -1.81 1.22 -3.61
N LYS A 45 -2.82 0.61 -2.99
CA LYS A 45 -4.19 1.11 -2.95
C LYS A 45 -4.28 2.47 -2.26
N ALA A 46 -3.60 2.64 -1.13
CA ALA A 46 -3.53 3.91 -0.41
C ALA A 46 -2.99 5.04 -1.31
N ALA A 47 -1.87 4.77 -2.02
CA ALA A 47 -1.30 5.73 -2.95
C ALA A 47 -2.24 6.02 -4.13
N GLN A 48 -2.86 4.98 -4.71
CA GLN A 48 -3.79 5.13 -5.82
C GLN A 48 -5.02 5.96 -5.43
N GLU A 49 -5.56 5.73 -4.23
CA GLU A 49 -6.73 6.46 -3.74
C GLU A 49 -6.41 7.95 -3.53
N LEU A 50 -5.27 8.26 -2.91
CA LEU A 50 -4.82 9.64 -2.73
C LEU A 50 -4.63 10.37 -4.07
N LEU A 51 -4.01 9.72 -5.06
CA LEU A 51 -3.84 10.29 -6.40
C LEU A 51 -5.19 10.47 -7.13
N SER A 52 -6.11 9.50 -6.98
CA SER A 52 -7.46 9.56 -7.54
C SER A 52 -8.27 10.72 -6.93
N GLN A 53 -8.16 10.95 -5.63
CA GLN A 53 -8.81 12.07 -4.94
C GLN A 53 -8.28 13.40 -5.44
N ALA A 54 -6.95 13.53 -5.54
CA ALA A 54 -6.31 14.71 -6.12
C ALA A 54 -6.86 14.99 -7.53
N TRP A 55 -6.96 13.95 -8.36
CA TRP A 55 -7.41 14.07 -9.75
C TRP A 55 -8.88 14.47 -9.88
N ARG A 56 -9.76 13.92 -9.05
CA ARG A 56 -11.20 14.20 -9.10
C ARG A 56 -11.57 15.58 -8.61
N GLN A 57 -10.95 16.02 -7.52
CA GLN A 57 -11.39 17.22 -6.79
C GLN A 57 -10.46 18.42 -7.02
N GLY A 58 -9.18 18.19 -7.37
CA GLY A 58 -8.16 19.26 -7.35
C GLY A 58 -7.99 19.88 -5.95
N ASP A 59 -8.48 19.18 -4.94
CA ASP A 59 -8.49 19.54 -3.54
C ASP A 59 -8.22 18.26 -2.75
N LEU A 60 -7.45 18.40 -1.68
CA LEU A 60 -7.05 17.33 -0.77
C LEU A 60 -7.24 17.86 0.64
N GLN A 61 -7.82 17.04 1.50
CA GLN A 61 -7.95 17.33 2.91
C GLN A 61 -6.77 16.74 3.67
N GLU A 62 -6.41 17.35 4.81
CA GLU A 62 -5.36 16.79 5.67
C GLU A 62 -5.71 15.36 6.12
N SER A 63 -6.99 15.04 6.31
CA SER A 63 -7.47 13.70 6.64
C SER A 63 -7.06 12.65 5.62
N ASP A 64 -7.07 13.00 4.33
CA ASP A 64 -6.71 12.08 3.24
C ASP A 64 -5.22 11.74 3.28
N VAL A 65 -4.39 12.76 3.56
CA VAL A 65 -2.94 12.61 3.71
C VAL A 65 -2.60 11.79 4.95
N PHE A 66 -3.30 12.00 6.06
CA PHE A 66 -3.09 11.21 7.28
C PHE A 66 -3.50 9.75 7.10
N LEU A 67 -4.62 9.50 6.42
CA LEU A 67 -5.06 8.14 6.10
C LEU A 67 -4.02 7.42 5.24
N PHE A 68 -3.55 8.08 4.17
CA PHE A 68 -2.47 7.56 3.33
C PHE A 68 -1.21 7.21 4.14
N ARG A 69 -0.76 8.09 5.04
CA ARG A 69 0.42 7.85 5.89
C ARG A 69 0.21 6.66 6.85
N ALA A 70 -0.99 6.52 7.40
CA ALA A 70 -1.33 5.40 8.28
C ALA A 70 -1.33 4.06 7.54
N GLU A 71 -1.98 3.98 6.38
CA GLU A 71 -2.03 2.78 5.55
C GLU A 71 -0.66 2.41 4.98
N ARG A 72 0.14 3.41 4.55
CA ARG A 72 1.53 3.23 4.12
C ARG A 72 2.34 2.49 5.18
N THR A 73 2.22 2.88 6.45
CA THR A 73 3.04 2.34 7.55
C THR A 73 2.86 0.83 7.73
N GLN A 74 1.70 0.27 7.35
CA GLN A 74 1.39 -1.15 7.48
C GLN A 74 2.23 -2.05 6.54
N GLY A 75 2.76 -1.50 5.45
CA GLY A 75 3.50 -2.27 4.45
C GLY A 75 4.80 -1.63 3.98
N ILE A 76 5.17 -0.44 4.46
CA ILE A 76 6.33 0.32 3.96
C ILE A 76 7.66 -0.44 4.06
N PHE A 77 7.81 -1.28 5.08
CA PHE A 77 9.00 -2.10 5.31
C PHE A 77 9.18 -3.24 4.28
N LEU A 78 8.16 -3.52 3.46
CA LEU A 78 8.20 -4.54 2.41
C LEU A 78 8.74 -4.02 1.07
N PHE A 79 9.09 -2.74 1.01
CA PHE A 79 9.54 -2.05 -0.18
C PHE A 79 10.99 -1.57 -0.04
N ASP A 80 11.64 -1.40 -1.19
CA ASP A 80 12.97 -0.80 -1.24
C ASP A 80 12.90 0.71 -1.07
N LYS A 81 14.04 1.32 -0.73
CA LYS A 81 14.17 2.76 -0.47
C LYS A 81 13.58 3.63 -1.60
N ASP A 82 13.73 3.24 -2.87
CA ASP A 82 13.18 3.98 -4.01
C ASP A 82 11.66 4.15 -3.92
N ILE A 83 10.91 3.09 -3.60
CA ILE A 83 9.45 3.18 -3.43
C ILE A 83 9.11 3.92 -2.16
N THR A 84 9.87 3.72 -1.08
CA THR A 84 9.67 4.44 0.17
C THR A 84 9.79 5.94 -0.02
N ASP A 85 10.85 6.39 -0.69
CA ASP A 85 11.12 7.80 -1.03
C ASP A 85 10.04 8.35 -1.96
N TYR A 86 9.63 7.58 -2.97
CA TYR A 86 8.57 7.95 -3.90
C TYR A 86 7.22 8.16 -3.20
N LEU A 87 6.85 7.28 -2.27
CA LEU A 87 5.63 7.42 -1.47
C LEU A 87 5.71 8.62 -0.52
N ASP A 88 6.88 8.92 0.03
CA ASP A 88 7.10 10.14 0.83
C ASP A 88 6.95 11.41 -0.02
N GLU A 89 7.44 11.39 -1.26
CA GLU A 89 7.26 12.50 -2.21
C GLU A 89 5.77 12.75 -2.50
N ILE A 90 5.00 11.70 -2.81
CA ILE A 90 3.54 11.78 -2.98
C ILE A 90 2.89 12.42 -1.75
N GLY A 91 3.20 11.90 -0.55
CA GLY A 91 2.61 12.38 0.70
C GLY A 91 2.97 13.83 1.04
N ASN A 92 4.19 14.27 0.73
CA ASN A 92 4.65 15.64 0.98
C ASN A 92 4.03 16.65 0.01
N LYS A 93 3.89 16.28 -1.27
CA LYS A 93 3.24 17.11 -2.28
C LYS A 93 1.75 17.22 -2.03
N ALA A 94 1.09 16.12 -1.65
CA ALA A 94 -0.30 16.13 -1.20
C ALA A 94 -0.50 17.05 0.02
N LEU A 95 0.37 16.96 1.03
CA LEU A 95 0.32 17.86 2.19
C LEU A 95 0.50 19.34 1.80
N THR A 96 1.39 19.61 0.85
CA THR A 96 1.62 20.97 0.34
C THR A 96 0.36 21.53 -0.32
N VAL A 97 -0.39 20.70 -1.06
CA VAL A 97 -1.70 21.09 -1.62
C VAL A 97 -2.68 21.45 -0.51
N CYS A 98 -2.79 20.64 0.54
CA CYS A 98 -3.66 20.92 1.70
C CYS A 98 -3.30 22.25 2.37
N GLN A 99 -2.00 22.49 2.61
CA GLN A 99 -1.50 23.73 3.20
C GLN A 99 -1.85 24.94 2.34
N CYS A 100 -1.63 24.86 1.02
CA CYS A 100 -2.03 25.91 0.10
C CYS A 100 -3.54 26.14 0.13
N ASN A 101 -4.38 25.11 0.24
CA ASN A 101 -5.84 25.28 0.35
C ASN A 101 -6.24 26.07 1.60
N THR A 102 -5.67 25.71 2.76
CA THR A 102 -5.92 26.39 4.03
C THR A 102 -5.48 27.86 3.95
N GLU A 103 -4.29 28.14 3.42
CA GLU A 103 -3.77 29.51 3.28
C GLU A 103 -4.57 30.33 2.26
N LEU A 104 -5.00 29.72 1.15
CA LEU A 104 -5.81 30.38 0.12
C LEU A 104 -7.22 30.71 0.62
N CYS A 105 -7.79 29.92 1.53
CA CYS A 105 -9.07 30.23 2.17
C CYS A 105 -8.98 31.45 3.10
N ALA A 106 -7.81 31.69 3.72
CA ALA A 106 -7.59 32.81 4.62
C ALA A 106 -7.28 34.14 3.89
N LEU A 107 -6.95 34.10 2.60
CA LEU A 107 -6.52 35.27 1.81
C LEU A 107 -7.60 35.73 0.83
N SER A 108 -8.06 36.97 0.96
CA SER A 108 -9.09 37.57 0.10
C SER A 108 -8.57 37.93 -1.31
N SER A 109 -7.39 38.52 -1.43
CA SER A 109 -6.68 38.79 -2.69
C SER A 109 -5.25 39.31 -2.44
N GLY A 110 -4.36 39.21 -3.43
CA GLY A 110 -3.01 39.77 -3.39
C GLY A 110 -1.94 38.88 -4.05
N GLU A 111 -0.73 39.43 -4.23
CA GLU A 111 0.42 38.74 -4.84
C GLU A 111 0.72 37.38 -4.17
N LYS A 112 0.60 37.31 -2.83
CA LYS A 112 0.75 36.05 -2.08
C LYS A 112 -0.24 34.96 -2.52
N ARG A 113 -1.47 35.33 -2.89
CA ARG A 113 -2.50 34.39 -3.36
C ARG A 113 -2.11 33.80 -4.71
N GLU A 114 -1.59 34.62 -5.63
CA GLU A 114 -1.14 34.14 -6.96
C GLU A 114 0.04 33.19 -6.85
N VAL A 115 1.01 33.50 -5.98
CA VAL A 115 2.15 32.60 -5.70
C VAL A 115 1.69 31.25 -5.14
N LEU A 116 0.77 31.26 -4.17
CA LEU A 116 0.22 30.03 -3.58
C LEU A 116 -0.60 29.22 -4.57
N LEU A 117 -1.39 29.87 -5.44
CA LEU A 117 -2.11 29.20 -6.52
C LEU A 117 -1.13 28.54 -7.50
N GLY A 118 -0.07 29.23 -7.92
CA GLY A 118 0.96 28.67 -8.77
C GLY A 118 1.62 27.44 -8.15
N LYS A 119 1.97 27.51 -6.86
CA LYS A 119 2.52 26.39 -6.11
C LYS A 119 1.54 25.21 -6.05
N LYS A 120 0.28 25.44 -5.67
CA LYS A 120 -0.77 24.42 -5.64
C LYS A 120 -0.91 23.73 -6.99
N MET A 121 -0.99 24.49 -8.07
CA MET A 121 -1.17 23.95 -9.42
C MET A 121 0.04 23.11 -9.87
N ALA A 122 1.26 23.53 -9.52
CA ALA A 122 2.46 22.74 -9.82
C ALA A 122 2.46 21.38 -9.10
N GLU A 123 2.09 21.36 -7.82
CA GLU A 123 2.04 20.11 -7.05
C GLU A 123 0.90 19.19 -7.49
N LEU A 124 -0.29 19.73 -7.77
CA LEU A 124 -1.40 18.96 -8.33
C LEU A 124 -1.04 18.36 -9.69
N LYS A 125 -0.41 19.14 -10.57
CA LYS A 125 0.05 18.64 -11.86
C LYS A 125 1.01 17.47 -11.69
N TRP A 126 2.00 17.60 -10.79
CA TRP A 126 2.93 16.52 -10.51
C TRP A 126 2.21 15.26 -10.00
N LEU A 127 1.24 15.41 -9.09
CA LEU A 127 0.43 14.30 -8.57
C LEU A 127 -0.38 13.62 -9.68
N PHE A 128 -0.94 14.38 -10.62
CA PHE A 128 -1.68 13.80 -11.76
C PHE A 128 -0.77 12.98 -12.67
N ASP A 129 0.42 13.50 -12.94
CA ASP A 129 1.42 12.83 -13.77
C ASP A 129 1.92 11.52 -13.12
N GLN A 130 1.74 11.34 -11.80
CA GLN A 130 2.10 10.12 -11.09
C GLN A 130 1.10 8.97 -11.24
N HIS A 131 -0.15 9.23 -11.66
CA HIS A 131 -1.16 8.17 -11.79
C HIS A 131 -0.74 7.01 -12.73
N PRO A 132 -0.16 7.26 -13.93
CA PRO A 132 0.39 6.18 -14.76
C PRO A 132 1.70 5.61 -14.22
N VAL A 133 2.53 6.42 -13.56
CA VAL A 133 3.86 6.01 -13.02
C VAL A 133 3.71 5.07 -11.82
N LEU A 134 2.67 5.26 -11.01
CA LEU A 134 2.40 4.45 -9.83
C LEU A 134 2.31 2.95 -10.17
N ALA A 135 1.54 2.59 -11.19
CA ALA A 135 1.37 1.20 -11.61
C ALA A 135 2.68 0.59 -12.12
N ASP A 136 3.47 1.35 -12.87
CA ASP A 136 4.76 0.90 -13.41
C ASP A 136 5.77 0.63 -12.29
N ARG A 137 5.94 1.57 -11.35
CA ARG A 137 6.84 1.42 -10.19
C ARG A 137 6.43 0.26 -9.28
N PHE A 138 5.14 0.05 -9.07
CA PHE A 138 4.63 -1.06 -8.25
C PHE A 138 4.58 -2.41 -8.97
N SER A 139 4.74 -2.44 -10.30
CA SER A 139 4.64 -3.66 -11.11
C SER A 139 5.57 -4.78 -10.64
N ARG A 140 6.75 -4.44 -10.10
CA ARG A 140 7.70 -5.41 -9.52
C ARG A 140 7.15 -6.08 -8.26
N TYR A 141 6.38 -5.36 -7.46
CA TYR A 141 5.88 -5.81 -6.15
C TYR A 141 4.48 -6.45 -6.24
N LEU A 142 3.73 -6.14 -7.30
CA LEU A 142 2.38 -6.67 -7.57
C LEU A 142 2.38 -7.97 -8.39
N LYS A 143 3.53 -8.45 -8.86
CA LYS A 143 3.64 -9.77 -9.49
C LYS A 143 3.56 -10.85 -8.40
N ILE A 144 2.50 -11.66 -8.43
CA ILE A 144 2.23 -12.77 -7.48
C ILE A 144 3.23 -13.95 -7.63
N SER A 145 4.19 -13.86 -8.56
CA SER A 145 5.20 -14.86 -8.96
C SER A 145 4.82 -15.64 -10.21
N GLU A 146 5.73 -15.64 -11.20
CA GLU A 146 6.27 -16.88 -11.77
C GLU A 146 7.69 -16.60 -12.31
N LYS A 147 8.68 -17.17 -11.64
CA LYS A 147 9.91 -17.68 -12.26
C LYS A 147 10.33 -18.94 -11.51
#